data_AF-A0AAJ7NAV1-F1
#
_entry.id   AF-A0AAJ7NAV1-F1
#
_cell.length_a   1.000
_cell.length_b   1.000
_cell.length_c   1.000
_cell.angle_alpha   90.00
_cell.angle_beta   90.00
_cell.angle_gamma   90.00
#
_symmetry.space_group_name_H-M   'P 1'
#
loop_
_entity.id
_entity.type
_entity.pdbx_description
1 polymer ?
#
loop_
_entity_poly.entity_id
_entity_poly.type
_entity_poly.pdbx_seq_one_letter_code
_entity_poly.pdbx_strand_id
1 'polypeptide(L)'
;MFNLYQNLNKKDEDHKEPVVTGHDRFWQERPRTRRKRRAVNRRTQSAIELDSEAVISARGTLRRGRSASIEDDDSDEEKSYQLSNKIDNLAKILFSRVSAARKESDVRERWPLTNNANTTDPVCSRWCVNPICYWYRLRNRSPEPEIIRRTNYNFPNNDATDTDGNGRHNYTALGHGPSVCEDVGEYMEMEKRSRDRALSIFQAYIRKTPRYSLVKQLNNIGSRMDKHWFTVRDTCLKTDRLITLAPLSRNCPLSISSLAKNVLNDLFLALQHPYICPIFDIDFLEYDGQNYVIVVQPISQGSLKDLIYGIERTGWNEDWSQKYGSRGKGLPLPQVQQMGRQVLEALVFLKERGFPTVTHLHSGNVLVQNGVARLAGLENTLLGFTSRIHPLIVSRMSQSISVDMLCFGHMLFEMCAGYELPSFKPNSVHLSDLEMYPQVQVVELLKFIFGDSCNRHKIVEELLVHDLFRNIDLREMRSAPVTIFRPTLTPPIMNLLDGIKRQTANKRQRSRSISDVHLTRRYW
;
A
#
# COMPACT_ATOMS: atom_id res chain seq x y z
N MET A 1 -24.46 59.99 22.95
CA MET A 1 -25.87 60.14 23.38
C MET A 1 -26.76 59.85 22.18
N PHE A 2 -27.83 59.12 22.44
CA PHE A 2 -28.79 58.48 21.52
C PHE A 2 -29.50 59.41 20.53
N ASN A 3 -29.83 58.87 19.34
CA ASN A 3 -31.21 58.62 18.84
C ASN A 3 -31.15 58.32 17.32
N LEU A 4 -31.35 57.10 16.81
CA LEU A 4 -32.52 56.21 16.81
C LEU A 4 -33.66 56.68 15.87
N TYR A 5 -33.66 56.11 14.66
CA TYR A 5 -34.77 55.52 13.88
C TYR A 5 -36.01 56.33 13.40
N GLN A 6 -36.45 55.88 12.21
CA GLN A 6 -37.81 55.85 11.62
C GLN A 6 -38.32 57.03 10.78
N ASN A 7 -38.51 56.76 9.48
CA ASN A 7 -39.79 56.85 8.75
C ASN A 7 -39.57 56.27 7.32
N LEU A 8 -40.01 55.05 7.01
CA LEU A 8 -41.34 54.64 6.52
C LEU A 8 -41.75 55.23 5.16
N ASN A 9 -41.90 54.29 4.20
CA ASN A 9 -42.83 54.25 3.06
C ASN A 9 -42.72 55.27 1.92
N LYS A 10 -42.18 54.81 0.79
CA LYS A 10 -42.78 55.00 -0.54
C LYS A 10 -42.65 53.71 -1.37
N LYS A 11 -43.81 53.09 -1.62
CA LYS A 11 -44.15 52.15 -2.71
C LYS A 11 -44.41 52.95 -4.00
N ASP A 12 -44.41 52.46 -5.24
CA ASP A 12 -44.23 51.18 -5.96
C ASP A 12 -43.86 51.59 -7.43
N GLU A 13 -43.22 50.72 -8.22
CA GLU A 13 -43.47 50.44 -9.68
C GLU A 13 -42.29 49.72 -10.37
N ASP A 14 -42.50 48.42 -10.58
CA ASP A 14 -42.16 47.56 -11.73
C ASP A 14 -40.89 47.78 -12.58
N HIS A 15 -39.89 46.92 -12.36
CA HIS A 15 -39.07 46.36 -13.44
C HIS A 15 -38.88 44.84 -13.26
N LYS A 16 -39.49 44.06 -14.14
CA LYS A 16 -39.31 42.61 -14.28
C LYS A 16 -37.89 42.28 -14.78
N GLU A 17 -37.12 41.52 -14.00
CA GLU A 17 -35.89 40.87 -14.47
C GLU A 17 -36.22 39.70 -15.41
N PRO A 18 -35.49 39.54 -16.54
CA PRO A 18 -35.65 38.37 -17.40
C PRO A 18 -34.98 37.13 -16.77
N VAL A 19 -35.67 35.99 -16.88
CA VAL A 19 -35.20 34.68 -16.42
C VAL A 19 -34.02 34.22 -17.29
N VAL A 20 -32.81 34.21 -16.73
CA VAL A 20 -31.61 33.67 -17.39
C VAL A 20 -31.32 32.28 -16.81
N THR A 21 -31.33 31.27 -17.68
CA THR A 21 -30.92 29.90 -17.37
C THR A 21 -29.39 29.82 -17.23
N GLY A 22 -28.92 29.06 -16.23
CA GLY A 22 -27.53 29.04 -15.74
C GLY A 22 -26.48 28.46 -16.68
N HIS A 23 -26.29 29.06 -17.86
CA HIS A 23 -25.18 28.78 -18.78
C HIS A 23 -24.33 30.02 -19.13
N ASP A 24 -24.79 31.24 -18.80
CA ASP A 24 -24.14 32.49 -19.25
C ASP A 24 -23.21 33.16 -18.21
N ARG A 25 -22.84 32.46 -17.12
CA ARG A 25 -21.96 33.03 -16.08
C ARG A 25 -20.45 32.96 -16.36
N PHE A 26 -20.02 32.46 -17.52
CA PHE A 26 -18.59 32.25 -17.82
C PHE A 26 -18.10 32.79 -19.17
N TRP A 27 -18.73 33.85 -19.69
CA TRP A 27 -18.18 34.58 -20.83
C TRP A 27 -17.64 35.95 -20.38
N GLN A 28 -16.31 36.08 -20.29
CA GLN A 28 -15.62 37.35 -20.10
C GLN A 28 -14.84 37.69 -21.37
N GLU A 29 -15.26 38.75 -22.07
CA GLU A 29 -14.52 39.33 -23.19
C GLU A 29 -13.20 39.93 -22.72
N ARG A 30 -12.08 39.52 -23.32
CA ARG A 30 -10.75 40.09 -23.03
C ARG A 30 -10.50 41.34 -23.89
N PRO A 31 -10.06 42.48 -23.31
CA PRO A 31 -9.71 43.67 -24.08
C PRO A 31 -8.47 43.43 -24.95
N ARG A 32 -8.58 43.74 -26.24
CA ARG A 32 -7.48 43.74 -27.22
C ARG A 32 -6.66 45.03 -27.11
N THR A 33 -5.69 45.11 -26.18
CA THR A 33 -4.58 46.07 -26.28
C THR A 33 -3.25 45.47 -25.84
N ARG A 34 -2.25 45.60 -26.73
CA ARG A 34 -0.93 44.95 -26.69
C ARG A 34 0.04 45.85 -25.92
N ARG A 35 0.28 45.58 -24.64
CA ARG A 35 1.34 46.28 -23.86
C ARG A 35 2.73 45.78 -24.28
N LYS A 36 3.56 46.69 -24.81
CA LYS A 36 4.97 46.48 -25.18
C LYS A 36 5.81 46.06 -23.95
N ARG A 37 6.60 44.99 -24.07
CA ARG A 37 7.62 44.56 -23.09
C ARG A 37 8.71 45.62 -22.96
N ARG A 38 9.02 46.03 -21.72
CA ARG A 38 10.23 46.81 -21.40
C ARG A 38 11.45 45.89 -21.29
N ALA A 39 12.59 46.38 -21.74
CA ALA A 39 13.86 45.67 -21.79
C ALA A 39 14.45 45.38 -20.40
N VAL A 40 15.13 44.24 -20.28
CA VAL A 40 15.82 43.75 -19.08
C VAL A 40 17.16 44.48 -18.96
N ASN A 41 17.34 45.25 -17.89
CA ASN A 41 18.64 45.86 -17.57
C ASN A 41 19.55 44.85 -16.85
N ARG A 42 20.81 44.85 -17.30
CA ARG A 42 21.94 44.05 -16.83
C ARG A 42 22.16 44.24 -15.32
N ARG A 43 22.36 43.13 -14.62
CA ARG A 43 22.77 43.10 -13.22
C ARG A 43 24.26 43.45 -13.14
N THR A 44 24.56 44.51 -12.39
CA THR A 44 25.89 44.98 -12.06
C THR A 44 26.63 43.98 -11.17
N GLN A 45 27.90 43.74 -11.52
CA GLN A 45 28.88 43.14 -10.63
C GLN A 45 29.19 44.12 -9.50
N SER A 46 29.34 43.62 -8.28
CA SER A 46 29.96 44.34 -7.18
C SER A 46 31.11 43.51 -6.66
N ALA A 47 32.32 43.93 -7.05
CA ALA A 47 33.56 43.63 -6.37
C ALA A 47 33.53 44.35 -5.01
N ILE A 48 33.83 43.60 -3.95
CA ILE A 48 34.44 44.15 -2.74
C ILE A 48 35.73 43.36 -2.58
N GLU A 49 36.83 44.07 -2.83
CA GLU A 49 38.20 43.65 -2.62
C GLU A 49 38.42 43.56 -1.11
N LEU A 50 38.79 42.38 -0.62
CA LEU A 50 39.30 42.21 0.73
C LEU A 50 40.82 42.18 0.63
N ASP A 51 41.42 43.20 1.24
CA ASP A 51 42.84 43.45 1.36
C ASP A 51 43.54 42.27 2.07
N SER A 52 44.50 41.66 1.38
CA SER A 52 45.12 40.40 1.79
C SER A 52 46.26 40.55 2.81
N GLU A 53 46.49 41.75 3.35
CA GLU A 53 47.50 41.98 4.40
C GLU A 53 46.93 42.23 5.81
N ALA A 54 45.61 42.28 6.00
CA ALA A 54 45.00 42.63 7.30
C ALA A 54 44.62 41.43 8.21
N VAL A 55 44.97 40.18 7.87
CA VAL A 55 44.61 38.98 8.67
C VAL A 55 45.83 38.28 9.30
N ILE A 56 47.03 38.85 9.18
CA ILE A 56 48.27 38.20 9.65
C ILE A 56 48.71 38.65 11.08
N SER A 57 48.07 39.66 11.69
CA SER A 57 48.49 40.17 13.02
C SER A 57 47.56 39.83 14.20
N ALA A 58 46.98 38.62 14.26
CA ALA A 58 46.21 38.19 15.43
C ALA A 58 46.36 36.69 15.79
N ARG A 59 47.54 36.09 15.58
CA ARG A 59 47.89 34.78 16.15
C ARG A 59 49.30 34.78 16.73
N GLY A 60 49.46 35.56 17.80
CA GLY A 60 50.74 35.76 18.49
C GLY A 60 50.75 35.42 19.97
N THR A 61 49.77 34.69 20.53
CA THR A 61 49.86 34.15 21.89
C THR A 61 48.87 33.02 22.10
N LEU A 62 49.38 31.79 22.11
CA LEU A 62 49.10 30.70 23.06
C LEU A 62 49.52 29.37 22.41
N ARG A 63 50.82 29.07 22.54
CA ARG A 63 51.35 27.71 22.41
C ARG A 63 51.21 27.01 23.76
N ARG A 64 50.44 25.92 23.83
CA ARG A 64 50.80 24.74 24.66
C ARG A 64 50.10 23.50 24.13
N GLY A 65 50.90 22.54 23.64
CA GLY A 65 50.47 21.18 23.31
C GLY A 65 50.79 20.76 21.87
N ARG A 66 51.98 20.20 21.65
CA ARG A 66 52.37 19.38 20.48
C ARG A 66 51.46 18.12 20.45
N SER A 67 51.10 17.46 19.34
CA SER A 67 51.95 17.05 18.22
C SER A 67 51.15 16.62 16.97
N ALA A 68 51.78 16.81 15.81
CA ALA A 68 51.76 16.01 14.57
C ALA A 68 50.46 15.89 13.74
N SER A 69 50.47 16.61 12.62
CA SER A 69 49.71 16.42 11.40
C SER A 69 50.16 15.16 10.63
N ILE A 70 49.20 14.44 10.05
CA ILE A 70 49.38 13.79 8.76
C ILE A 70 48.37 14.41 7.80
N GLU A 71 48.83 14.68 6.59
CA GLU A 71 48.08 15.27 5.50
C GLU A 71 47.09 14.21 4.97
N ASP A 72 45.79 14.52 4.94
CA ASP A 72 44.80 13.68 4.26
C ASP A 72 44.06 14.52 3.22
N ASP A 73 44.25 14.10 1.97
CA ASP A 73 43.52 14.51 0.79
C ASP A 73 42.07 13.99 0.92
N ASP A 74 41.10 14.90 0.90
CA ASP A 74 39.67 14.62 1.04
C ASP A 74 39.18 13.67 -0.07
N SER A 75 38.79 12.44 0.29
CA SER A 75 38.00 11.55 -0.55
C SER A 75 36.62 11.29 0.08
N ASP A 76 35.57 11.46 -0.72
CA ASP A 76 34.16 11.43 -0.31
C ASP A 76 33.67 10.10 0.30
N GLU A 77 34.51 9.06 0.33
CA GLU A 77 34.14 7.75 0.90
C GLU A 77 34.17 7.74 2.44
N GLU A 78 35.06 8.49 3.08
CA GLU A 78 35.25 8.42 4.55
C GLU A 78 34.08 9.00 5.35
N LYS A 79 33.40 10.02 4.79
CA LYS A 79 32.17 10.58 5.37
C LYS A 79 31.02 9.56 5.35
N SER A 80 30.99 8.66 4.36
CA SER A 80 30.00 7.58 4.27
C SER A 80 30.24 6.52 5.35
N TYR A 81 31.50 6.14 5.59
CA TYR A 81 31.88 5.20 6.65
C TYR A 81 31.62 5.74 8.06
N GLN A 82 31.86 7.04 8.29
CA GLN A 82 31.51 7.67 9.57
C GLN A 82 29.99 7.80 9.77
N LEU A 83 29.21 8.01 8.71
CA LEU A 83 27.75 8.04 8.77
C LEU A 83 27.17 6.64 9.02
N SER A 84 27.68 5.60 8.36
CA SER A 84 27.26 4.21 8.60
C SER A 84 27.57 3.76 10.01
N ASN A 85 28.74 4.12 10.55
CA ASN A 85 29.11 3.81 11.94
C ASN A 85 28.22 4.53 12.96
N LYS A 86 27.76 5.75 12.66
CA LYS A 86 26.78 6.47 13.50
C LYS A 86 25.39 5.84 13.45
N ILE A 87 24.96 5.33 12.29
CA ILE A 87 23.71 4.60 12.12
C ILE A 87 23.75 3.25 12.85
N ASP A 88 24.88 2.53 12.81
CA ASP A 88 25.07 1.26 13.51
C ASP A 88 25.08 1.42 15.03
N ASN A 89 25.62 2.53 15.55
CA ASN A 89 25.56 2.84 16.97
C ASN A 89 24.14 3.18 17.44
N LEU A 90 23.34 3.85 16.60
CA LEU A 90 21.91 4.07 16.87
C LEU A 90 21.12 2.75 16.83
N ALA A 91 21.44 1.85 15.90
CA ALA A 91 20.84 0.52 15.82
C ALA A 91 21.30 -0.41 16.98
N LYS A 92 22.43 -0.18 17.62
CA LYS A 92 22.80 -0.93 18.85
C LYS A 92 22.08 -0.40 20.08
N ILE A 93 21.87 0.91 20.17
CA ILE A 93 21.22 1.56 21.33
C ILE A 93 19.70 1.37 21.31
N LEU A 94 19.06 1.43 20.15
CA LEU A 94 17.60 1.23 20.03
C LEU A 94 17.17 -0.20 20.38
N PHE A 95 18.03 -1.20 20.19
CA PHE A 95 17.64 -2.61 20.24
C PHE A 95 18.17 -3.37 21.47
N SER A 96 19.21 -2.87 22.15
CA SER A 96 19.68 -3.45 23.43
C SER A 96 18.71 -3.22 24.60
N ARG A 97 17.83 -2.22 24.53
CA ARG A 97 16.90 -1.88 25.63
C ARG A 97 15.55 -2.58 25.58
N VAL A 98 15.15 -3.17 24.45
CA VAL A 98 13.85 -3.84 24.30
C VAL A 98 13.82 -5.21 25.02
N SER A 99 14.98 -5.85 25.20
CA SER A 99 15.10 -7.15 25.87
C SER A 99 15.01 -7.09 27.41
N ALA A 100 15.14 -5.90 28.02
CA ALA A 100 15.19 -5.77 29.48
C ALA A 100 13.81 -5.77 30.18
N ALA A 101 12.69 -5.76 29.44
CA ALA A 101 11.34 -5.52 29.97
C ALA A 101 10.42 -6.75 30.06
N ARG A 102 10.91 -7.99 29.96
CA ARG A 102 10.07 -9.22 29.87
C ARG A 102 10.40 -10.36 30.86
N LYS A 103 10.78 -10.07 32.11
CA LYS A 103 10.91 -11.12 33.14
C LYS A 103 9.81 -11.01 34.20
N GLU A 104 8.80 -11.87 34.07
CA GLU A 104 7.77 -12.34 35.03
C GLU A 104 6.58 -12.77 34.15
N SER A 105 6.03 -13.99 34.14
CA SER A 105 5.87 -15.07 35.12
C SER A 105 5.43 -16.34 34.35
N ASP A 106 5.99 -17.51 34.67
CA ASP A 106 5.72 -18.80 34.00
C ASP A 106 5.08 -19.78 35.02
N VAL A 107 3.89 -20.31 34.73
CA VAL A 107 3.33 -21.51 35.39
C VAL A 107 2.51 -22.32 34.37
N ARG A 108 2.92 -23.60 34.24
CA ARG A 108 2.41 -24.67 33.36
C ARG A 108 1.10 -25.28 33.86
N GLU A 109 0.29 -25.82 32.93
CA GLU A 109 -0.52 -27.06 33.05
C GLU A 109 -1.13 -27.42 31.66
N ARG A 110 -0.63 -28.42 30.92
CA ARG A 110 -0.92 -29.88 30.84
C ARG A 110 -2.36 -30.25 30.43
N TRP A 111 -2.50 -30.67 29.16
CA TRP A 111 -3.71 -31.19 28.50
C TRP A 111 -3.97 -32.67 28.82
N PRO A 112 -5.20 -33.16 28.55
CA PRO A 112 -5.31 -34.32 27.67
C PRO A 112 -6.40 -34.21 26.58
N LEU A 113 -6.12 -34.91 25.49
CA LEU A 113 -6.90 -35.14 24.26
C LEU A 113 -8.03 -36.15 24.46
N THR A 114 -9.13 -36.02 23.71
CA THR A 114 -9.91 -37.17 23.21
C THR A 114 -10.51 -36.90 21.82
N ASN A 115 -10.43 -37.92 20.98
CA ASN A 115 -10.80 -37.99 19.57
C ASN A 115 -12.30 -38.32 19.33
N ASN A 116 -12.70 -38.05 18.08
CA ASN A 116 -13.46 -38.91 17.14
C ASN A 116 -14.90 -38.51 16.70
N ALA A 117 -15.02 -38.44 15.36
CA ALA A 117 -15.99 -39.10 14.46
C ALA A 117 -17.51 -38.87 14.67
N ASN A 118 -18.40 -38.83 13.69
CA ASN A 118 -18.40 -38.79 12.22
C ASN A 118 -19.88 -38.57 11.82
N THR A 119 -20.10 -38.01 10.62
CA THR A 119 -21.25 -38.25 9.70
C THR A 119 -22.70 -38.02 10.17
N THR A 120 -23.43 -37.14 9.46
CA THR A 120 -24.57 -37.49 8.57
C THR A 120 -25.09 -36.23 7.83
N ASP A 121 -25.20 -36.35 6.51
CA ASP A 121 -25.91 -35.47 5.55
C ASP A 121 -27.31 -36.09 5.27
N PRO A 122 -28.18 -35.58 4.36
CA PRO A 122 -28.43 -34.22 3.83
C PRO A 122 -29.95 -33.89 3.72
N VAL A 123 -30.38 -32.70 3.25
CA VAL A 123 -31.57 -32.48 2.35
C VAL A 123 -31.51 -31.06 1.71
N CYS A 124 -31.74 -31.02 0.38
CA CYS A 124 -32.08 -29.96 -0.61
C CYS A 124 -32.74 -28.63 -0.15
N SER A 125 -32.72 -27.45 -0.82
CA SER A 125 -32.49 -27.06 -2.24
C SER A 125 -32.55 -25.52 -2.48
N ARG A 126 -31.71 -24.98 -3.41
CA ARG A 126 -31.95 -24.00 -4.53
C ARG A 126 -32.58 -22.61 -4.19
N TRP A 127 -32.13 -21.41 -4.60
CA TRP A 127 -31.60 -20.85 -5.87
C TRP A 127 -30.78 -19.56 -5.61
N CYS A 128 -29.78 -19.24 -6.46
CA CYS A 128 -29.63 -17.98 -7.23
C CYS A 128 -28.18 -17.69 -7.68
N VAL A 129 -28.09 -17.06 -8.84
CA VAL A 129 -26.94 -16.90 -9.74
C VAL A 129 -26.62 -15.40 -9.88
N ASN A 130 -25.34 -15.03 -9.66
CA ASN A 130 -24.58 -13.84 -10.18
C ASN A 130 -25.10 -12.40 -9.92
N PRO A 131 -24.34 -11.31 -10.20
CA PRO A 131 -22.90 -11.16 -10.54
C PRO A 131 -22.15 -10.07 -9.71
N ILE A 132 -20.81 -10.15 -9.65
CA ILE A 132 -19.94 -8.97 -9.43
C ILE A 132 -19.18 -8.73 -10.73
N CYS A 133 -19.78 -7.93 -11.59
CA CYS A 133 -19.17 -7.31 -12.77
C CYS A 133 -19.74 -5.90 -12.87
N TYR A 134 -19.16 -4.92 -12.20
CA TYR A 134 -19.29 -3.52 -12.59
C TYR A 134 -18.04 -2.76 -12.16
N TRP A 135 -17.68 -1.77 -12.99
CA TRP A 135 -16.53 -0.86 -12.87
C TRP A 135 -15.22 -1.34 -13.51
N TYR A 136 -15.17 -1.33 -14.84
CA TYR A 136 -14.07 -0.74 -15.63
C TYR A 136 -14.47 -0.69 -17.11
N ARG A 137 -15.19 0.37 -17.50
CA ARG A 137 -15.27 0.83 -18.89
C ARG A 137 -15.67 2.31 -18.89
N LEU A 138 -15.07 3.06 -19.81
CA LEU A 138 -15.16 4.51 -20.03
C LEU A 138 -14.25 5.40 -19.18
N ARG A 139 -12.95 5.36 -19.49
CA ARG A 139 -12.22 6.59 -19.82
C ARG A 139 -10.95 6.23 -20.57
N ASN A 140 -10.99 6.42 -21.88
CA ASN A 140 -9.87 6.85 -22.73
C ASN A 140 -10.22 6.59 -24.20
N ARG A 141 -10.73 7.63 -24.87
CA ARG A 141 -10.37 7.99 -26.25
C ARG A 141 -11.04 9.31 -26.63
N SER A 142 -10.23 10.32 -26.85
CA SER A 142 -10.43 11.32 -27.89
C SER A 142 -9.04 11.69 -28.44
N PRO A 143 -8.92 11.87 -29.75
CA PRO A 143 -8.81 13.24 -30.23
C PRO A 143 -9.76 13.56 -31.41
N GLU A 144 -10.43 14.72 -31.28
CA GLU A 144 -10.84 15.77 -32.25
C GLU A 144 -10.80 15.57 -33.79
N PRO A 145 -11.51 16.39 -34.61
CA PRO A 145 -12.97 16.47 -34.77
C PRO A 145 -13.42 16.39 -36.25
N GLU A 146 -14.63 15.89 -36.55
CA GLU A 146 -15.26 16.13 -37.86
C GLU A 146 -16.75 16.48 -37.75
N ILE A 147 -17.10 17.53 -38.47
CA ILE A 147 -18.39 18.20 -38.60
C ILE A 147 -19.30 17.34 -39.49
N ILE A 148 -20.56 17.10 -39.09
CA ILE A 148 -21.70 17.00 -40.02
C ILE A 148 -23.01 17.35 -39.26
N ARG A 149 -23.74 18.32 -39.83
CA ARG A 149 -25.11 18.71 -39.49
C ARG A 149 -26.12 17.72 -40.07
N ARG A 150 -27.25 17.49 -39.38
CA ARG A 150 -28.64 17.45 -39.94
C ARG A 150 -29.64 17.09 -38.84
N THR A 151 -30.51 17.99 -38.40
CA THR A 151 -31.82 18.42 -38.94
C THR A 151 -32.99 17.61 -38.37
N ASN A 152 -33.80 18.30 -37.55
CA ASN A 152 -35.10 17.88 -37.03
C ASN A 152 -36.15 17.72 -38.15
N TYR A 153 -37.04 16.74 -38.00
CA TYR A 153 -38.38 16.78 -38.57
C TYR A 153 -39.40 16.34 -37.52
N ASN A 154 -40.44 17.15 -37.37
CA ASN A 154 -41.61 16.91 -36.52
C ASN A 154 -42.85 16.59 -37.38
N PHE A 155 -43.84 15.99 -36.69
CA PHE A 155 -45.31 16.00 -36.90
C PHE A 155 -45.93 14.88 -37.75
N PRO A 156 -47.25 14.55 -37.58
CA PRO A 156 -48.21 14.87 -36.50
C PRO A 156 -49.13 13.70 -36.03
N ASN A 157 -49.97 14.01 -35.03
CA ASN A 157 -51.08 13.23 -34.43
C ASN A 157 -52.29 12.99 -35.37
N ASN A 158 -53.15 11.99 -35.03
CA ASN A 158 -54.62 12.13 -34.92
C ASN A 158 -55.34 10.86 -34.38
N ASP A 159 -56.12 11.07 -33.30
CA ASP A 159 -57.51 10.71 -32.94
C ASP A 159 -58.15 9.30 -32.90
N ALA A 160 -58.73 9.05 -31.70
CA ALA A 160 -60.07 8.52 -31.33
C ALA A 160 -60.36 6.99 -31.26
N THR A 161 -60.72 6.46 -30.08
CA THR A 161 -62.12 6.21 -29.59
C THR A 161 -62.15 5.38 -28.29
N ASP A 162 -63.16 5.65 -27.45
CA ASP A 162 -63.45 5.10 -26.11
C ASP A 162 -63.82 3.61 -26.07
N THR A 163 -63.51 2.92 -24.95
CA THR A 163 -64.49 2.15 -24.12
C THR A 163 -63.84 1.48 -22.89
N ASP A 164 -64.32 1.90 -21.71
CA ASP A 164 -64.64 1.16 -20.47
C ASP A 164 -63.74 0.02 -19.92
N GLY A 165 -63.37 0.11 -18.63
CA GLY A 165 -62.71 -0.99 -17.91
C GLY A 165 -61.99 -0.61 -16.61
N ASN A 166 -62.78 -0.47 -15.55
CA ASN A 166 -62.41 -0.25 -14.16
C ASN A 166 -61.20 -1.09 -13.65
N GLY A 167 -60.15 -0.44 -13.12
CA GLY A 167 -59.00 -1.12 -12.52
C GLY A 167 -57.97 -0.15 -11.94
N ARG A 168 -58.23 0.38 -10.74
CA ARG A 168 -57.25 1.18 -9.97
C ARG A 168 -55.98 0.38 -9.70
N HIS A 169 -54.92 0.67 -10.43
CA HIS A 169 -53.54 0.39 -10.04
C HIS A 169 -52.76 1.70 -10.04
N ASN A 170 -52.54 2.24 -8.84
CA ASN A 170 -51.60 3.34 -8.62
C ASN A 170 -50.20 2.84 -8.98
N TYR A 171 -49.76 3.10 -10.21
CA TYR A 171 -48.35 3.02 -10.56
C TYR A 171 -47.65 4.18 -9.87
N THR A 172 -47.03 3.89 -8.72
CA THR A 172 -45.95 4.74 -8.21
C THR A 172 -44.85 4.68 -9.26
N ALA A 173 -44.63 5.77 -9.98
CA ALA A 173 -43.51 5.87 -10.89
C ALA A 173 -42.24 5.47 -10.13
N LEU A 174 -41.50 4.49 -10.66
CA LEU A 174 -40.19 4.11 -10.15
C LEU A 174 -39.35 5.40 -10.13
N GLY A 175 -39.11 5.89 -8.92
CA GLY A 175 -38.34 7.10 -8.68
C GLY A 175 -37.01 7.01 -9.40
N HIS A 176 -36.62 8.14 -9.99
CA HIS A 176 -35.32 8.35 -10.60
C HIS A 176 -34.23 7.64 -9.81
N GLY A 177 -33.47 6.77 -10.51
CA GLY A 177 -32.32 6.08 -9.92
C GLY A 177 -31.34 7.08 -9.30
N PRO A 178 -30.57 6.64 -8.29
CA PRO A 178 -29.73 7.53 -7.50
C PRO A 178 -28.85 8.38 -8.41
N SER A 179 -28.90 9.68 -8.18
CA SER A 179 -28.01 10.64 -8.83
C SER A 179 -26.58 10.28 -8.47
N VAL A 180 -25.66 10.34 -9.44
CA VAL A 180 -24.20 10.16 -9.23
C VAL A 180 -23.68 11.06 -8.10
N CYS A 181 -24.37 12.16 -7.78
CA CYS A 181 -24.04 13.07 -6.69
C CYS A 181 -24.41 12.52 -5.29
N GLU A 182 -25.48 11.72 -5.17
CA GLU A 182 -25.91 11.14 -3.88
C GLU A 182 -24.98 9.99 -3.47
N ASP A 183 -24.57 9.16 -4.44
CA ASP A 183 -23.66 8.02 -4.24
C ASP A 183 -22.27 8.45 -3.73
N VAL A 184 -21.75 9.59 -4.20
CA VAL A 184 -20.48 10.16 -3.71
C VAL A 184 -20.60 10.69 -2.29
N GLY A 185 -21.74 11.29 -1.93
CA GLY A 185 -22.03 11.79 -0.58
C GLY A 185 -22.10 10.66 0.44
N GLU A 186 -22.84 9.60 0.12
CA GLU A 186 -22.97 8.42 0.99
C GLU A 186 -21.63 7.72 1.22
N TYR A 187 -20.81 7.58 0.17
CA TYR A 187 -19.48 6.99 0.28
C TYR A 187 -18.58 7.77 1.25
N MET A 188 -18.52 9.09 1.10
CA MET A 188 -17.70 9.96 1.96
C MET A 188 -18.17 9.90 3.42
N GLU A 189 -19.48 9.82 3.66
CA GLU A 189 -20.02 9.64 5.01
C GLU A 189 -19.67 8.28 5.61
N MET A 190 -19.78 7.20 4.84
CA MET A 190 -19.40 5.85 5.29
C MET A 190 -17.91 5.77 5.64
N GLU A 191 -17.05 6.38 4.82
CA GLU A 191 -15.62 6.46 5.09
C GLU A 191 -15.33 7.23 6.37
N LYS A 192 -15.97 8.39 6.57
CA LYS A 192 -15.85 9.19 7.80
C LYS A 192 -16.27 8.38 9.03
N ARG A 193 -17.44 7.73 9.00
CA ARG A 193 -17.92 6.88 10.10
C ARG A 193 -16.96 5.73 10.41
N SER A 194 -16.41 5.10 9.38
CA SER A 194 -15.39 4.04 9.53
C SER A 194 -14.14 4.56 10.25
N ARG A 195 -13.64 5.74 9.83
CA ARG A 195 -12.46 6.38 10.43
C ARG A 195 -12.69 6.81 11.88
N ASP A 196 -13.86 7.37 12.20
CA ASP A 196 -14.23 7.78 13.55
C ASP A 196 -14.36 6.56 14.49
N ARG A 197 -14.92 5.45 13.98
CA ARG A 197 -14.96 4.17 14.71
C ARG A 197 -13.56 3.64 14.97
N ALA A 198 -12.69 3.65 13.97
CA ALA A 198 -11.30 3.22 14.12
C ALA A 198 -10.53 4.06 15.15
N LEU A 199 -10.76 5.38 15.18
CA LEU A 199 -10.18 6.27 16.18
C LEU A 199 -10.66 5.92 17.60
N SER A 200 -11.95 5.61 17.76
CA SER A 200 -12.52 5.21 19.06
C SER A 200 -11.90 3.90 19.57
N ILE A 201 -11.77 2.89 18.71
CA ILE A 201 -11.09 1.62 19.02
C ILE A 201 -9.62 1.88 19.39
N PHE A 202 -8.95 2.74 18.63
CA PHE A 202 -7.55 3.06 18.86
C PHE A 202 -7.31 3.81 20.18
N GLN A 203 -8.22 4.72 20.56
CA GLN A 203 -8.19 5.37 21.86
C GLN A 203 -8.39 4.37 23.00
N ALA A 204 -9.29 3.38 22.82
CA ALA A 204 -9.44 2.30 23.80
C ALA A 204 -8.16 1.46 23.95
N TYR A 205 -7.42 1.24 22.85
CA TYR A 205 -6.11 0.61 22.91
C TYR A 205 -5.09 1.44 23.69
N ILE A 206 -4.92 2.73 23.36
CA ILE A 206 -3.94 3.60 24.01
C ILE A 206 -4.20 3.73 25.51
N ARG A 207 -5.46 3.76 25.95
CA ARG A 207 -5.78 3.78 27.40
C ARG A 207 -5.26 2.55 28.14
N LYS A 208 -5.05 1.42 27.47
CA LYS A 208 -4.50 0.18 28.04
C LYS A 208 -2.96 0.14 28.06
N THR A 209 -2.27 1.07 27.39
CA THR A 209 -0.81 1.10 27.33
C THR A 209 -0.25 2.52 27.39
N PRO A 210 0.58 2.87 28.41
CA PRO A 210 1.18 4.20 28.52
C PRO A 210 2.34 4.44 27.54
N ARG A 211 2.73 3.41 26.77
CA ARG A 211 3.91 3.46 25.88
C ARG A 211 3.69 4.36 24.66
N TYR A 212 2.49 4.45 24.15
CA TYR A 212 2.22 5.17 22.90
C TYR A 212 1.23 6.32 23.14
N SER A 213 1.59 7.53 22.70
CA SER A 213 0.67 8.66 22.66
C SER A 213 0.27 8.98 21.22
N LEU A 214 -1.02 9.09 20.95
CA LEU A 214 -1.53 9.45 19.62
C LEU A 214 -1.00 10.82 19.18
N VAL A 215 -0.44 10.87 17.96
CA VAL A 215 -0.06 12.12 17.30
C VAL A 215 -1.09 12.49 16.26
N LYS A 216 -1.41 11.56 15.35
CA LYS A 216 -2.33 11.82 14.23
C LYS A 216 -2.92 10.51 13.69
N GLN A 217 -4.20 10.52 13.33
CA GLN A 217 -4.78 9.50 12.45
C GLN A 217 -4.44 9.85 10.99
N LEU A 218 -3.82 8.90 10.30
CA LEU A 218 -3.38 9.06 8.91
C LEU A 218 -4.55 8.86 7.94
N ASN A 219 -4.32 9.22 6.68
CA ASN A 219 -5.29 9.02 5.60
C ASN A 219 -5.35 7.53 5.21
N ASN A 220 -6.22 7.18 4.28
CA ASN A 220 -6.32 5.81 3.80
C ASN A 220 -5.19 5.50 2.81
N ILE A 221 -3.97 5.36 3.33
CA ILE A 221 -2.74 5.23 2.52
C ILE A 221 -2.62 3.88 1.78
N GLY A 222 -3.46 2.91 2.14
CA GLY A 222 -3.57 1.59 1.50
C GLY A 222 -5.01 1.30 1.05
N SER A 223 -5.17 0.28 0.20
CA SER A 223 -6.47 0.01 -0.43
C SER A 223 -7.50 -0.77 0.40
N ARG A 224 -7.12 -1.22 1.60
CA ARG A 224 -8.05 -1.94 2.49
C ARG A 224 -8.82 -0.90 3.29
N MET A 225 -10.12 -0.79 3.06
CA MET A 225 -10.97 0.22 3.70
C MET A 225 -11.18 0.01 5.21
N ASP A 226 -10.94 -1.22 5.70
CA ASP A 226 -11.04 -1.63 7.09
C ASP A 226 -9.69 -1.61 7.83
N LYS A 227 -8.63 -1.18 7.15
CA LYS A 227 -7.29 -1.00 7.71
C LYS A 227 -7.07 0.49 7.94
N HIS A 228 -6.65 0.85 9.15
CA HIS A 228 -6.44 2.23 9.55
C HIS A 228 -5.04 2.43 10.09
N TRP A 229 -4.51 3.63 9.91
CA TRP A 229 -3.14 3.97 10.23
C TRP A 229 -3.08 5.18 11.16
N PHE A 230 -2.16 5.13 12.12
CA PHE A 230 -1.96 6.16 13.12
C PHE A 230 -0.47 6.44 13.27
N THR A 231 -0.11 7.71 13.35
CA THR A 231 1.19 8.12 13.88
C THR A 231 1.05 8.25 15.39
N VAL A 232 1.96 7.62 16.12
CA VAL A 232 2.09 7.75 17.56
C VAL A 232 3.51 8.14 17.93
N ARG A 233 3.68 8.68 19.12
CA ARG A 233 5.00 8.85 19.75
C ARG A 233 5.20 7.72 20.76
N ASP A 234 6.27 6.96 20.58
CA ASP A 234 6.77 6.04 21.60
C ASP A 234 7.36 6.88 22.73
N THR A 235 6.72 6.87 23.90
CA THR A 235 7.07 7.72 25.05
C THR A 235 8.38 7.27 25.71
N CYS A 236 8.72 5.98 25.58
CA CYS A 236 9.96 5.41 26.09
C CYS A 236 11.15 5.75 25.17
N LEU A 237 10.96 5.63 23.85
CA LEU A 237 12.04 5.86 22.87
C LEU A 237 12.11 7.31 22.36
N LYS A 238 11.11 8.14 22.65
CA LYS A 238 11.00 9.53 22.17
C LYS A 238 11.04 9.64 20.63
N THR A 239 10.46 8.65 19.96
CA THR A 239 10.45 8.58 18.50
C THR A 239 9.07 8.25 17.98
N ASP A 240 8.73 8.77 16.81
CA ASP A 240 7.45 8.50 16.19
C ASP A 240 7.41 7.10 15.54
N ARG A 241 6.23 6.49 15.54
CA ARG A 241 5.96 5.14 15.04
C ARG A 241 4.66 5.13 14.24
N LEU A 242 4.59 4.19 13.29
CA LEU A 242 3.38 3.86 12.58
C LEU A 242 2.67 2.73 13.34
N ILE A 243 1.41 2.95 13.69
CA ILE A 243 0.52 1.88 14.14
C ILE A 243 -0.52 1.62 13.06
N THR A 244 -0.67 0.35 12.73
CA THR A 244 -1.76 -0.18 11.91
C THR A 244 -2.79 -0.84 12.80
N LEU A 245 -4.07 -0.53 12.57
CA LEU A 245 -5.23 -1.18 13.19
C LEU A 245 -6.07 -1.84 12.09
N ALA A 246 -6.43 -3.11 12.25
CA ALA A 246 -7.36 -3.79 11.35
C ALA A 246 -8.19 -4.83 12.13
N PRO A 247 -9.43 -5.11 11.71
CA PRO A 247 -10.17 -6.25 12.24
C PRO A 247 -9.42 -7.54 11.90
N LEU A 248 -9.40 -8.49 12.83
CA LEU A 248 -8.77 -9.78 12.60
C LEU A 248 -9.51 -10.51 11.47
N SER A 249 -8.75 -11.06 10.52
CA SER A 249 -9.31 -11.84 9.41
C SER A 249 -10.09 -13.05 9.92
N ARG A 250 -11.25 -13.33 9.32
CA ARG A 250 -11.99 -14.58 9.54
C ARG A 250 -11.20 -15.82 9.11
N ASN A 251 -10.19 -15.63 8.27
CA ASN A 251 -9.29 -16.69 7.82
C ASN A 251 -8.06 -16.87 8.72
N CYS A 252 -7.95 -16.11 9.83
CA CYS A 252 -6.84 -16.20 10.76
C CYS A 252 -6.69 -17.63 11.29
N PRO A 253 -5.52 -18.28 11.12
CA PRO A 253 -5.29 -19.64 11.58
C PRO A 253 -5.03 -19.75 13.09
N LEU A 254 -4.88 -18.60 13.77
CA LEU A 254 -4.42 -18.51 15.15
C LEU A 254 -5.58 -18.26 16.11
N SER A 255 -5.54 -18.97 17.24
CA SER A 255 -6.32 -18.58 18.42
C SER A 255 -5.61 -17.42 19.12
N ILE A 256 -6.31 -16.29 19.22
CA ILE A 256 -5.75 -15.08 19.82
C ILE A 256 -5.61 -15.27 21.33
N SER A 257 -4.38 -15.13 21.83
CA SER A 257 -4.04 -15.27 23.24
C SER A 257 -2.77 -14.47 23.54
N SER A 258 -2.51 -14.20 24.83
CA SER A 258 -1.25 -13.59 25.27
C SER A 258 -0.03 -14.41 24.86
N LEU A 259 -0.15 -15.75 24.86
CA LEU A 259 0.91 -16.64 24.39
C LEU A 259 1.16 -16.46 22.88
N ALA A 260 0.12 -16.48 22.05
CA ALA A 260 0.24 -16.25 20.61
C ALA A 260 0.88 -14.89 20.32
N LYS A 261 0.48 -13.84 21.06
CA LYS A 261 1.09 -12.52 20.98
C LYS A 261 2.60 -12.55 21.27
N ASN A 262 3.00 -13.17 22.37
CA ASN A 262 4.42 -13.22 22.77
C ASN A 262 5.26 -13.96 21.73
N VAL A 263 4.79 -15.12 21.26
CA VAL A 263 5.46 -15.91 20.22
C VAL A 263 5.58 -15.13 18.90
N LEU A 264 4.55 -14.39 18.50
CA LEU A 264 4.61 -13.56 17.29
C LEU A 264 5.62 -12.42 17.42
N ASN A 265 5.67 -11.76 18.59
CA ASN A 265 6.67 -10.72 18.84
C ASN A 265 8.10 -11.29 18.82
N ASP A 266 8.32 -12.44 19.44
CA ASP A 266 9.63 -13.09 19.45
C ASP A 266 10.05 -13.55 18.03
N LEU A 267 9.08 -14.01 17.23
CA LEU A 267 9.29 -14.30 15.81
C LEU A 267 9.72 -13.06 15.03
N PHE A 268 9.00 -11.94 15.15
CA PHE A 268 9.35 -10.73 14.40
C PHE A 268 10.71 -10.15 14.83
N LEU A 269 11.08 -10.29 16.10
CA LEU A 269 12.43 -9.96 16.57
C LEU A 269 13.50 -10.87 15.93
N ALA A 270 13.18 -12.14 15.68
CA ALA A 270 14.10 -13.06 15.02
C ALA A 270 14.18 -12.87 13.49
N LEU A 271 13.16 -12.30 12.84
CA LEU A 271 13.10 -12.08 11.38
C LEU A 271 13.78 -10.78 10.92
N GLN A 272 14.78 -10.29 11.64
CA GLN A 272 15.53 -9.09 11.24
C GLN A 272 16.37 -9.35 9.99
N HIS A 273 16.17 -8.51 8.98
CA HIS A 273 16.88 -8.56 7.71
C HIS A 273 16.90 -7.15 7.07
N PRO A 274 17.96 -6.74 6.35
CA PRO A 274 18.03 -5.39 5.75
C PRO A 274 16.88 -5.06 4.82
N TYR A 275 16.31 -6.08 4.15
CA TYR A 275 15.22 -5.97 3.19
C TYR A 275 13.87 -6.44 3.74
N ILE A 276 13.73 -6.54 5.06
CA ILE A 276 12.44 -6.75 5.73
C ILE A 276 12.14 -5.52 6.58
N CYS A 277 10.91 -5.01 6.47
CA CYS A 277 10.44 -3.95 7.36
C CYS A 277 10.24 -4.54 8.76
N PRO A 278 10.94 -4.03 9.79
CA PRO A 278 10.81 -4.57 11.13
C PRO A 278 9.42 -4.30 11.70
N ILE A 279 8.82 -5.31 12.30
CA ILE A 279 7.64 -5.18 13.16
C ILE A 279 8.16 -5.09 14.59
N PHE A 280 7.98 -3.94 15.22
CA PHE A 280 8.48 -3.68 16.57
C PHE A 280 7.57 -4.25 17.66
N ASP A 281 6.28 -4.33 17.36
CA ASP A 281 5.28 -4.83 18.29
C ASP A 281 4.05 -5.33 17.53
N ILE A 282 3.41 -6.36 18.06
CA ILE A 282 2.09 -6.82 17.63
C ILE A 282 1.23 -7.07 18.87
N ASP A 283 -0.02 -6.60 18.83
CA ASP A 283 -0.98 -6.77 19.91
C ASP A 283 -2.37 -7.06 19.36
N PHE A 284 -3.25 -7.51 20.26
CA PHE A 284 -4.65 -7.79 19.96
C PHE A 284 -5.57 -7.05 20.92
N LEU A 285 -6.66 -6.54 20.38
CA LEU A 285 -7.68 -5.83 21.15
C LEU A 285 -9.06 -6.37 20.81
N GLU A 286 -9.81 -6.79 21.82
CA GLU A 286 -11.25 -6.98 21.70
C GLU A 286 -11.96 -5.64 21.95
N TYR A 287 -12.88 -5.30 21.05
CA TYR A 287 -13.73 -4.11 21.13
C TYR A 287 -15.08 -4.43 20.48
N ASP A 288 -16.18 -4.18 21.20
CA ASP A 288 -17.56 -4.49 20.78
C ASP A 288 -17.73 -5.93 20.23
N GLY A 289 -17.15 -6.92 20.91
CA GLY A 289 -17.25 -8.34 20.50
C GLY A 289 -16.48 -8.70 19.23
N GLN A 290 -15.66 -7.79 18.70
CA GLN A 290 -14.79 -8.03 17.55
C GLN A 290 -13.31 -7.92 17.95
N ASN A 291 -12.50 -8.84 17.44
CA ASN A 291 -11.05 -8.83 17.63
C ASN A 291 -10.35 -8.00 16.57
N TYR A 292 -9.40 -7.18 17.00
CA TYR A 292 -8.54 -6.34 16.18
C TYR A 292 -7.09 -6.71 16.37
N VAL A 293 -6.31 -6.58 15.29
CA VAL A 293 -4.85 -6.65 15.33
C VAL A 293 -4.27 -5.25 15.26
N ILE A 294 -3.21 -5.06 16.05
CA ILE A 294 -2.45 -3.82 16.13
C ILE A 294 -1.00 -4.15 15.82
N VAL A 295 -0.41 -3.45 14.85
CA VAL A 295 0.98 -3.66 14.42
C VAL A 295 1.74 -2.36 14.48
N VAL A 296 2.90 -2.37 15.14
CA VAL A 296 3.77 -1.20 15.30
C VAL A 296 5.02 -1.35 14.44
N GLN A 297 5.29 -0.33 13.62
CA GLN A 297 6.35 -0.31 12.60
C GLN A 297 7.06 1.06 12.57
N PRO A 298 8.25 1.16 11.94
CA PRO A 298 8.83 2.46 11.63
C PRO A 298 7.95 3.22 10.62
N ILE A 299 7.96 4.54 10.71
CA ILE A 299 7.32 5.37 9.68
C ILE A 299 8.21 5.36 8.43
N SER A 300 7.62 5.01 7.29
CA SER A 300 8.24 5.15 5.97
C SER A 300 7.52 6.25 5.20
N GLN A 301 8.27 7.12 4.52
CA GLN A 301 7.71 8.20 3.69
C GLN A 301 7.33 7.70 2.29
N GLY A 302 6.70 6.53 2.23
CA GLY A 302 6.25 5.91 0.98
C GLY A 302 6.65 4.45 0.80
N SER A 303 5.97 3.86 -0.17
CA SER A 303 6.13 2.49 -0.67
C SER A 303 6.75 2.49 -2.07
N LEU A 304 7.10 1.30 -2.55
CA LEU A 304 7.53 1.09 -3.93
C LEU A 304 6.43 1.52 -4.92
N LYS A 305 5.15 1.35 -4.54
CA LYS A 305 4.02 1.84 -5.34
C LYS A 305 4.04 3.36 -5.47
N ASP A 306 4.31 4.08 -4.38
CA ASP A 306 4.44 5.54 -4.42
C ASP A 306 5.56 5.97 -5.39
N LEU A 307 6.69 5.25 -5.38
CA LEU A 307 7.79 5.52 -6.29
C LEU A 307 7.42 5.27 -7.77
N ILE A 308 6.75 4.15 -8.07
CA ILE A 308 6.30 3.80 -9.42
C ILE A 308 5.34 4.85 -10.00
N TYR A 309 4.46 5.38 -9.15
CA TYR A 309 3.46 6.37 -9.55
C TYR A 309 3.98 7.81 -9.47
N GLY A 310 5.23 8.02 -9.03
CA GLY A 310 5.85 9.32 -8.95
C GLY A 310 5.23 10.22 -7.88
N ILE A 311 4.72 9.62 -6.80
CA ILE A 311 4.18 10.36 -5.65
C ILE A 311 5.34 11.05 -4.92
N GLU A 312 5.18 12.34 -4.66
CA GLU A 312 6.18 13.12 -3.96
C GLU A 312 6.37 12.67 -2.51
N ARG A 313 7.55 12.91 -1.93
CA ARG A 313 7.87 12.52 -0.55
C ARG A 313 6.93 13.12 0.50
N THR A 314 6.24 14.20 0.19
CA THR A 314 5.24 14.85 1.04
C THR A 314 3.84 14.25 0.87
N GLY A 315 3.56 13.63 -0.28
CA GLY A 315 2.27 13.07 -0.67
C GLY A 315 2.05 11.60 -0.26
N TRP A 316 3.00 10.95 0.43
CA TRP A 316 2.85 9.53 0.82
C TRP A 316 1.61 9.24 1.67
N ASN A 317 1.18 10.23 2.46
CA ASN A 317 -0.01 10.19 3.29
C ASN A 317 -1.26 10.76 2.58
N GLU A 318 -1.30 10.85 1.26
CA GLU A 318 -2.55 11.09 0.54
C GLU A 318 -3.38 9.80 0.46
N ASP A 319 -4.68 9.95 0.21
CA ASP A 319 -5.59 8.80 0.09
C ASP A 319 -5.21 7.93 -1.10
N TRP A 320 -5.29 6.61 -0.91
CA TRP A 320 -4.90 5.61 -1.89
C TRP A 320 -5.57 5.84 -3.26
N SER A 321 -6.86 6.21 -3.26
CA SER A 321 -7.64 6.50 -4.47
C SER A 321 -7.13 7.71 -5.24
N GLN A 322 -6.60 8.71 -4.53
CA GLN A 322 -6.03 9.92 -5.13
C GLN A 322 -4.65 9.63 -5.73
N LYS A 323 -3.82 8.85 -5.02
CA LYS A 323 -2.44 8.52 -5.45
C LYS A 323 -2.38 7.66 -6.70
N TYR A 324 -3.27 6.69 -6.84
CA TYR A 324 -3.13 5.63 -7.85
C TYR A 324 -4.26 5.62 -8.90
N GLY A 325 -4.99 6.73 -9.03
CA GLY A 325 -6.07 6.89 -10.01
C GLY A 325 -5.60 7.05 -11.46
N SER A 326 -4.31 7.33 -11.69
CA SER A 326 -3.70 7.51 -13.01
C SER A 326 -2.52 6.58 -13.22
N ARG A 327 -2.11 6.38 -14.48
CA ARG A 327 -0.93 5.58 -14.81
C ARG A 327 0.33 6.26 -14.27
N GLY A 328 1.15 5.49 -13.56
CA GLY A 328 2.45 5.90 -13.07
C GLY A 328 3.51 5.98 -14.17
N LYS A 329 4.71 6.43 -13.79
CA LYS A 329 5.84 6.59 -14.73
C LYS A 329 6.62 5.28 -14.93
N GLY A 330 6.47 4.31 -14.03
CA GLY A 330 7.38 3.18 -13.95
C GLY A 330 8.75 3.62 -13.41
N LEU A 331 9.69 2.68 -13.32
CA LEU A 331 11.01 2.88 -12.75
C LEU A 331 12.11 2.68 -13.82
N PRO A 332 13.22 3.43 -13.74
CA PRO A 332 14.41 3.15 -14.53
C PRO A 332 14.95 1.74 -14.26
N LEU A 333 15.50 1.07 -15.28
CA LEU A 333 16.01 -0.31 -15.17
C LEU A 333 16.93 -0.53 -13.96
N PRO A 334 17.91 0.34 -13.62
CA PRO A 334 18.75 0.12 -12.44
C PRO A 334 17.96 0.02 -11.13
N GLN A 335 16.88 0.81 -10.98
CA GLN A 335 16.00 0.72 -9.81
C GLN A 335 15.18 -0.57 -9.83
N VAL A 336 14.70 -0.99 -11.01
CA VAL A 336 14.00 -2.27 -11.18
C VAL A 336 14.89 -3.44 -10.75
N GLN A 337 16.12 -3.46 -11.23
CA GLN A 337 17.11 -4.50 -10.92
C GLN A 337 17.45 -4.51 -9.42
N GLN A 338 17.79 -3.35 -8.85
CA GLN A 338 18.18 -3.23 -7.44
C GLN A 338 17.03 -3.61 -6.50
N MET A 339 15.86 -2.98 -6.64
CA MET A 339 14.73 -3.21 -5.75
C MET A 339 14.12 -4.60 -5.94
N GLY A 340 14.08 -5.09 -7.19
CA GLY A 340 13.67 -6.46 -7.48
C GLY A 340 14.58 -7.48 -6.79
N ARG A 341 15.90 -7.30 -6.88
CA ARG A 341 16.89 -8.15 -6.17
C ARG A 341 16.69 -8.10 -4.66
N GLN A 342 16.55 -6.91 -4.07
CA GLN A 342 16.33 -6.74 -2.61
C GLN A 342 15.08 -7.49 -2.12
N VAL A 343 13.97 -7.44 -2.87
CA VAL A 343 12.75 -8.17 -2.55
C VAL A 343 12.95 -9.69 -2.68
N LEU A 344 13.64 -10.16 -3.72
CA LEU A 344 13.94 -11.59 -3.88
C LEU A 344 14.79 -12.13 -2.72
N GLU A 345 15.82 -11.40 -2.29
CA GLU A 345 16.62 -11.78 -1.11
C GLU A 345 15.77 -11.85 0.16
N ALA A 346 14.82 -10.92 0.35
CA ALA A 346 13.90 -10.98 1.49
C ALA A 346 13.01 -12.23 1.46
N LEU A 347 12.52 -12.63 0.28
CA LEU A 347 11.70 -13.83 0.12
C LEU A 347 12.51 -15.10 0.40
N VAL A 348 13.74 -15.19 -0.11
CA VAL A 348 14.63 -16.34 0.13
C VAL A 348 14.99 -16.43 1.60
N PHE A 349 15.35 -15.31 2.25
CA PHE A 349 15.58 -15.28 3.69
C PHE A 349 14.38 -15.80 4.49
N LEU A 350 13.16 -15.35 4.18
CA LEU A 350 11.96 -15.83 4.87
C LEU A 350 11.76 -17.33 4.71
N LYS A 351 11.99 -17.86 3.50
CA LYS A 351 11.92 -19.30 3.21
C LYS A 351 12.97 -20.08 4.01
N GLU A 352 14.22 -19.62 4.05
CA GLU A 352 15.30 -20.22 4.87
C GLU A 352 14.97 -20.24 6.36
N ARG A 353 14.26 -19.21 6.85
CA ARG A 353 13.78 -19.13 8.24
C ARG A 353 12.52 -19.97 8.48
N GLY A 354 12.05 -20.73 7.49
CA GLY A 354 10.86 -21.57 7.61
C GLY A 354 9.56 -20.76 7.71
N PHE A 355 9.54 -19.50 7.27
CA PHE A 355 8.33 -18.69 7.20
C PHE A 355 7.37 -19.25 6.12
N PRO A 356 6.04 -19.20 6.29
CA PRO A 356 5.10 -19.64 5.26
C PRO A 356 5.24 -18.80 3.98
N THR A 357 4.87 -19.39 2.83
CA THR A 357 4.91 -18.71 1.53
C THR A 357 4.20 -17.36 1.59
N VAL A 358 4.90 -16.31 1.17
CA VAL A 358 4.37 -14.94 1.16
C VAL A 358 3.32 -14.78 0.05
N THR A 359 2.07 -14.55 0.42
CA THR A 359 0.95 -14.43 -0.54
C THR A 359 0.42 -13.00 -0.69
N HIS A 360 0.98 -12.06 0.05
CA HIS A 360 0.55 -10.65 0.11
C HIS A 360 1.51 -9.68 -0.59
N LEU A 361 2.52 -10.19 -1.30
CA LEU A 361 3.49 -9.35 -2.00
C LEU A 361 2.80 -8.54 -3.11
N HIS A 362 3.01 -7.23 -3.07
CA HIS A 362 2.71 -6.25 -4.12
C HIS A 362 3.53 -4.98 -3.82
N SER A 363 3.65 -4.07 -4.79
CA SER A 363 4.41 -2.82 -4.68
C SER A 363 4.04 -1.98 -3.43
N GLY A 364 2.75 -1.90 -3.09
CA GLY A 364 2.28 -1.19 -1.90
C GLY A 364 2.67 -1.82 -0.54
N ASN A 365 3.13 -3.08 -0.54
CA ASN A 365 3.65 -3.77 0.66
C ASN A 365 5.19 -3.84 0.66
N VAL A 366 5.85 -3.03 -0.16
CA VAL A 366 7.30 -2.87 -0.13
C VAL A 366 7.57 -1.41 0.24
N LEU A 367 8.19 -1.16 1.39
CA LEU A 367 8.55 0.19 1.83
C LEU A 367 9.88 0.61 1.21
N VAL A 368 10.01 1.88 0.82
CA VAL A 368 11.26 2.41 0.28
C VAL A 368 11.84 3.43 1.25
N GLN A 369 13.06 3.14 1.72
CA GLN A 369 13.77 4.00 2.68
C GLN A 369 15.21 4.17 2.21
N ASN A 370 15.59 5.41 1.87
CA ASN A 370 16.93 5.75 1.37
C ASN A 370 17.37 4.88 0.17
N GLY A 371 16.44 4.58 -0.74
CA GLY A 371 16.70 3.74 -1.91
C GLY A 371 16.70 2.23 -1.64
N VAL A 372 16.45 1.80 -0.39
CA VAL A 372 16.35 0.38 -0.02
C VAL A 372 14.89 -0.05 0.04
N ALA A 373 14.55 -1.10 -0.72
CA ALA A 373 13.27 -1.77 -0.69
C ALA A 373 13.20 -2.77 0.47
N ARG A 374 12.15 -2.66 1.29
CA ARG A 374 11.90 -3.53 2.44
C ARG A 374 10.52 -4.15 2.37
N LEU A 375 10.46 -5.48 2.32
CA LEU A 375 9.20 -6.22 2.35
C LEU A 375 8.50 -5.98 3.70
N ALA A 376 7.27 -5.49 3.64
CA ALA A 376 6.41 -5.25 4.79
C ALA A 376 5.20 -6.17 4.80
N GLY A 377 4.38 -6.05 5.84
CA GLY A 377 3.12 -6.76 5.93
C GLY A 377 3.25 -8.24 6.28
N LEU A 378 4.33 -8.69 6.92
CA LEU A 378 4.55 -10.10 7.25
C LEU A 378 3.42 -10.68 8.12
N GLU A 379 2.76 -9.85 8.94
CA GLU A 379 1.57 -10.23 9.69
C GLU A 379 0.46 -10.78 8.80
N ASN A 380 0.37 -10.35 7.54
CA ASN A 380 -0.68 -10.77 6.63
C ASN A 380 -0.65 -12.29 6.40
N THR A 381 0.55 -12.85 6.20
CA THR A 381 0.74 -14.29 5.99
C THR A 381 0.33 -15.08 7.22
N LEU A 382 0.66 -14.58 8.42
CA LEU A 382 0.38 -15.28 9.68
C LEU A 382 -1.07 -15.18 10.13
N LEU A 383 -1.74 -14.07 9.82
CA LEU A 383 -3.10 -13.76 10.28
C LEU A 383 -4.16 -13.95 9.19
N GLY A 384 -3.81 -14.57 8.07
CA GLY A 384 -4.77 -14.92 7.02
C GLY A 384 -5.33 -13.73 6.25
N PHE A 385 -4.55 -12.65 6.10
CA PHE A 385 -4.89 -11.55 5.21
C PHE A 385 -4.29 -11.77 3.83
N THR A 386 -4.99 -11.34 2.79
CA THR A 386 -4.58 -11.52 1.39
C THR A 386 -4.50 -10.18 0.66
N SER A 387 -3.70 -10.10 -0.41
CA SER A 387 -3.65 -8.90 -1.27
C SER A 387 -4.88 -8.79 -2.17
N ARG A 388 -5.11 -7.63 -2.78
CA ARG A 388 -6.21 -7.41 -3.74
C ARG A 388 -6.12 -8.34 -4.96
N ILE A 389 -4.90 -8.70 -5.36
CA ILE A 389 -4.63 -9.56 -6.50
C ILE A 389 -4.71 -11.05 -6.18
N HIS A 390 -4.73 -11.42 -4.89
CA HIS A 390 -4.74 -12.81 -4.46
C HIS A 390 -5.89 -13.65 -5.05
N PRO A 391 -7.16 -13.18 -5.14
CA PRO A 391 -8.21 -13.95 -5.79
C PRO A 391 -7.95 -14.24 -7.29
N LEU A 392 -7.34 -13.28 -8.00
CA LEU A 392 -6.96 -13.44 -9.40
C LEU A 392 -5.87 -14.51 -9.56
N ILE A 393 -4.87 -14.50 -8.67
CA ILE A 393 -3.77 -15.47 -8.67
C ILE A 393 -4.27 -16.87 -8.31
N VAL A 394 -5.03 -16.99 -7.21
CA VAL A 394 -5.46 -18.29 -6.69
C VAL A 394 -6.41 -19.03 -7.61
N SER A 395 -7.30 -18.32 -8.31
CA SER A 395 -8.28 -18.94 -9.20
C SER A 395 -7.67 -19.58 -10.45
N ARG A 396 -6.43 -19.24 -10.81
CA ARG A 396 -5.80 -19.64 -12.08
C ARG A 396 -4.38 -20.20 -11.93
N MET A 397 -3.85 -20.28 -10.71
CA MET A 397 -2.51 -20.82 -10.49
C MET A 397 -2.44 -22.32 -10.83
N SER A 398 -1.35 -22.72 -11.46
CA SER A 398 -0.97 -24.12 -11.60
C SER A 398 -0.24 -24.61 -10.33
N GLN A 399 -0.09 -25.93 -10.18
CA GLN A 399 0.75 -26.49 -9.09
C GLN A 399 2.25 -26.29 -9.35
N SER A 400 2.65 -25.92 -10.58
CA SER A 400 4.05 -25.80 -11.00
C SER A 400 4.69 -24.47 -10.65
N ILE A 401 3.95 -23.49 -10.12
CA ILE A 401 4.48 -22.16 -9.81
C ILE A 401 4.07 -21.75 -8.39
N SER A 402 5.00 -21.21 -7.61
CA SER A 402 4.72 -20.72 -6.27
C SER A 402 4.01 -19.34 -6.30
N VAL A 403 3.19 -19.06 -5.29
CA VAL A 403 2.36 -17.83 -5.23
C VAL A 403 3.21 -16.57 -5.10
N ASP A 404 4.27 -16.64 -4.31
CA ASP A 404 5.25 -15.56 -4.14
C ASP A 404 5.96 -15.21 -5.46
N MET A 405 6.30 -16.19 -6.29
CA MET A 405 6.85 -15.97 -7.63
C MET A 405 5.84 -15.24 -8.55
N LEU A 406 4.55 -15.62 -8.52
CA LEU A 406 3.50 -14.91 -9.28
C LEU A 406 3.32 -13.47 -8.78
N CYS A 407 3.22 -13.28 -7.46
CA CYS A 407 3.15 -11.95 -6.86
C CYS A 407 4.35 -11.08 -7.23
N PHE A 408 5.55 -11.66 -7.26
CA PHE A 408 6.76 -10.98 -7.72
C PHE A 408 6.65 -10.59 -9.19
N GLY A 409 6.18 -11.48 -10.07
CA GLY A 409 5.96 -11.18 -11.48
C GLY A 409 4.98 -10.01 -11.71
N HIS A 410 3.89 -9.97 -10.94
CA HIS A 410 2.95 -8.84 -10.98
C HIS A 410 3.57 -7.52 -10.49
N MET A 411 4.37 -7.57 -9.42
CA MET A 411 5.10 -6.40 -8.92
C MET A 411 6.15 -5.93 -9.93
N LEU A 412 6.93 -6.84 -10.52
CA LEU A 412 7.93 -6.56 -11.54
C LEU A 412 7.30 -5.90 -12.77
N PHE A 413 6.15 -6.40 -13.21
CA PHE A 413 5.38 -5.76 -14.28
C PHE A 413 5.02 -4.32 -13.92
N GLU A 414 4.46 -4.09 -12.73
CA GLU A 414 4.05 -2.76 -12.29
C GLU A 414 5.24 -1.79 -12.19
N MET A 415 6.39 -2.27 -11.71
CA MET A 415 7.64 -1.49 -11.66
C MET A 415 8.06 -0.97 -13.03
N CYS A 416 7.84 -1.75 -14.09
CA CYS A 416 8.24 -1.37 -15.44
C CYS A 416 7.15 -0.61 -16.20
N ALA A 417 5.89 -1.05 -16.10
CA ALA A 417 4.78 -0.52 -16.91
C ALA A 417 4.16 0.76 -16.31
N GLY A 418 4.32 0.99 -15.00
CA GLY A 418 3.66 2.07 -14.27
C GLY A 418 2.19 1.81 -13.95
N TYR A 419 1.71 0.58 -14.09
CA TYR A 419 0.32 0.21 -13.74
C TYR A 419 0.21 -1.25 -13.29
N GLU A 420 -0.80 -1.55 -12.48
CA GLU A 420 -1.08 -2.92 -12.03
C GLU A 420 -1.51 -3.80 -13.21
N LEU A 421 -0.91 -4.98 -13.36
CA LEU A 421 -1.33 -5.94 -14.38
C LEU A 421 -2.79 -6.40 -14.12
N PRO A 422 -3.75 -6.13 -15.03
CA PRO A 422 -5.17 -6.39 -14.78
C PRO A 422 -5.58 -7.85 -15.02
N SER A 423 -4.67 -8.67 -15.52
CA SER A 423 -4.89 -10.06 -15.90
C SER A 423 -3.92 -10.99 -15.16
N PHE A 424 -4.25 -12.28 -15.08
CA PHE A 424 -3.39 -13.28 -14.42
C PHE A 424 -1.97 -13.37 -15.01
N LYS A 425 -1.83 -13.17 -16.32
CA LYS A 425 -0.55 -13.11 -17.03
C LYS A 425 -0.55 -11.97 -18.06
N PRO A 426 0.61 -11.39 -18.42
CA PRO A 426 0.68 -10.38 -19.46
C PRO A 426 0.30 -10.97 -20.83
N ASN A 427 -0.37 -10.17 -21.67
CA ASN A 427 -0.65 -10.49 -23.07
C ASN A 427 0.33 -9.71 -23.96
N SER A 428 0.22 -9.83 -25.29
CA SER A 428 1.10 -9.12 -26.23
C SER A 428 1.07 -7.60 -26.05
N VAL A 429 -0.10 -7.01 -25.79
CA VAL A 429 -0.26 -5.56 -25.55
C VAL A 429 0.49 -5.15 -24.28
N HIS A 430 0.30 -5.88 -23.18
CA HIS A 430 1.00 -5.63 -21.93
C HIS A 430 2.52 -5.78 -22.09
N LEU A 431 3.00 -6.72 -22.90
CA LEU A 431 4.43 -6.89 -23.17
C LEU A 431 4.98 -5.77 -24.06
N SER A 432 4.21 -5.26 -25.03
CA SER A 432 4.65 -4.13 -25.87
C SER A 432 4.79 -2.82 -25.09
N ASP A 433 4.00 -2.64 -24.01
CA ASP A 433 4.20 -1.51 -23.08
C ASP A 433 5.56 -1.59 -22.35
N LEU A 434 6.21 -2.75 -22.37
CA LEU A 434 7.53 -3.03 -21.81
C LEU A 434 8.62 -3.14 -22.88
N GLU A 435 8.42 -2.68 -24.11
CA GLU A 435 9.46 -2.80 -25.16
C GLU A 435 10.33 -1.53 -25.32
N MET A 436 10.10 -0.47 -24.54
CA MET A 436 10.91 0.75 -24.58
C MET A 436 12.08 0.74 -23.57
N TYR A 437 13.27 0.27 -24.02
CA TYR A 437 14.64 0.41 -23.45
C TYR A 437 14.86 0.24 -21.92
N PRO A 438 15.81 -0.62 -21.46
CA PRO A 438 16.27 -1.93 -21.95
C PRO A 438 15.50 -3.02 -21.19
N GLN A 439 14.39 -3.50 -21.77
CA GLN A 439 13.40 -4.31 -21.06
C GLN A 439 13.30 -5.76 -21.59
N VAL A 440 14.21 -6.17 -22.49
CA VAL A 440 14.25 -7.55 -23.03
C VAL A 440 14.38 -8.58 -21.91
N GLN A 441 15.30 -8.38 -20.97
CA GLN A 441 15.49 -9.26 -19.81
C GLN A 441 14.25 -9.32 -18.91
N VAL A 442 13.51 -8.22 -18.79
CA VAL A 442 12.26 -8.17 -18.03
C VAL A 442 11.18 -9.00 -18.75
N VAL A 443 11.03 -8.82 -20.05
CA VAL A 443 10.06 -9.56 -20.87
C VAL A 443 10.36 -11.06 -20.85
N GLU A 444 11.64 -11.44 -20.98
CA GLU A 444 12.08 -12.84 -20.86
C GLU A 444 11.76 -13.42 -19.48
N LEU A 445 12.04 -12.67 -18.40
CA LEU A 445 11.73 -13.11 -17.05
C LEU A 445 10.22 -13.24 -16.81
N LEU A 446 9.41 -12.32 -17.33
CA LEU A 446 7.95 -12.41 -17.23
C LEU A 446 7.43 -13.62 -18.02
N LYS A 447 7.97 -13.88 -19.22
CA LYS A 447 7.67 -15.11 -19.98
C LYS A 447 8.09 -16.37 -19.21
N PHE A 448 9.23 -16.34 -18.51
CA PHE A 448 9.64 -17.42 -17.63
C PHE A 448 8.68 -17.61 -16.46
N ILE A 449 8.30 -16.54 -15.74
CA ILE A 449 7.41 -16.63 -14.57
C ILE A 449 6.03 -17.15 -14.98
N PHE A 450 5.40 -16.54 -15.99
CA PHE A 450 4.01 -16.80 -16.38
C PHE A 450 3.84 -17.87 -17.47
N GLY A 451 4.93 -18.39 -18.03
CA GLY A 451 4.91 -19.39 -19.09
C GLY A 451 4.70 -20.82 -18.57
N ASP A 452 4.00 -21.62 -19.36
CA ASP A 452 3.68 -23.03 -19.04
C ASP A 452 4.81 -24.01 -19.42
N SER A 453 5.95 -23.50 -19.91
CA SER A 453 7.04 -24.27 -20.54
C SER A 453 7.84 -25.20 -19.61
N CYS A 454 7.43 -25.36 -18.35
CA CYS A 454 8.19 -26.09 -17.35
C CYS A 454 7.36 -27.22 -16.73
N ASN A 455 7.75 -28.47 -17.00
CA ASN A 455 7.16 -29.67 -16.38
C ASN A 455 7.57 -29.83 -14.90
N ARG A 456 8.39 -28.93 -14.35
CA ARG A 456 8.83 -28.93 -12.95
C ARG A 456 8.34 -27.70 -12.20
N HIS A 457 8.34 -27.81 -10.87
CA HIS A 457 7.98 -26.71 -9.98
C HIS A 457 9.07 -25.62 -10.03
N LYS A 458 8.67 -24.38 -10.32
CA LYS A 458 9.55 -23.19 -10.33
C LYS A 458 9.59 -22.58 -8.93
N ILE A 459 10.77 -22.17 -8.49
CA ILE A 459 10.99 -21.56 -7.17
C ILE A 459 11.67 -20.19 -7.27
N VAL A 460 11.45 -19.33 -6.26
CA VAL A 460 11.93 -17.93 -6.23
C VAL A 460 13.45 -17.81 -6.41
N GLU A 461 14.22 -18.78 -5.91
CA GLU A 461 15.68 -18.81 -6.03
C GLU A 461 16.16 -18.81 -7.48
N GLU A 462 15.39 -19.39 -8.40
CA GLU A 462 15.72 -19.38 -9.84
C GLU A 462 15.68 -17.98 -10.43
N LEU A 463 14.93 -17.05 -9.82
CA LEU A 463 14.90 -15.65 -10.25
C LEU A 463 16.21 -14.95 -9.90
N LEU A 464 16.88 -15.31 -8.80
CA LEU A 464 18.14 -14.66 -8.39
C LEU A 464 19.28 -14.89 -9.40
N VAL A 465 19.28 -16.04 -10.09
CA VAL A 465 20.30 -16.38 -11.09
C VAL A 465 19.99 -15.86 -12.49
N HIS A 466 18.81 -15.26 -12.69
CA HIS A 466 18.43 -14.65 -13.96
C HIS A 466 19.32 -13.43 -14.27
N ASP A 467 19.61 -13.19 -15.55
CA ASP A 467 20.50 -12.11 -16.03
C ASP A 467 20.10 -10.72 -15.53
N LEU A 468 18.81 -10.52 -15.30
CA LEU A 468 18.26 -9.29 -14.71
C LEU A 468 18.79 -8.99 -13.30
N PHE A 469 19.11 -10.02 -12.51
CA PHE A 469 19.40 -9.90 -11.08
C PHE A 469 20.77 -10.45 -10.65
N ARG A 470 21.33 -11.43 -11.37
CA ARG A 470 22.52 -12.19 -10.92
C ARG A 470 23.74 -11.31 -10.60
N ASN A 471 23.91 -10.21 -11.33
CA ASN A 471 25.07 -9.30 -11.23
C ASN A 471 24.80 -8.06 -10.35
N ILE A 472 23.64 -8.00 -9.68
CA ILE A 472 23.30 -6.89 -8.81
C ILE A 472 23.94 -7.11 -7.45
N ASP A 473 24.92 -6.27 -7.16
CA ASP A 473 25.61 -6.24 -5.88
C ASP A 473 24.80 -5.47 -4.83
N LEU A 474 24.59 -6.10 -3.68
CA LEU A 474 23.75 -5.62 -2.61
C LEU A 474 24.60 -5.27 -1.39
N ARG A 475 24.92 -3.97 -1.26
CA ARG A 475 25.82 -3.45 -0.22
C ARG A 475 25.37 -3.82 1.19
N GLU A 476 24.06 -3.80 1.47
CA GLU A 476 23.54 -4.09 2.81
C GLU A 476 23.77 -5.54 3.24
N MET A 477 23.88 -6.47 2.27
CA MET A 477 24.16 -7.88 2.52
C MET A 477 25.62 -8.16 2.90
N ARG A 478 26.53 -7.22 2.65
CA ARG A 478 27.96 -7.35 3.00
C ARG A 478 28.21 -7.16 4.50
N SER A 479 27.21 -6.69 5.26
CA SER A 479 27.36 -6.40 6.68
C SER A 479 27.36 -7.66 7.55
N ALA A 480 28.33 -7.75 8.46
CA ALA A 480 28.54 -8.88 9.37
C ALA A 480 27.31 -9.31 10.20
N PRO A 481 26.43 -8.41 10.69
CA PRO A 481 25.23 -8.84 11.43
C PRO A 481 24.25 -9.68 10.61
N VAL A 482 24.22 -9.49 9.29
CA VAL A 482 23.31 -10.18 8.36
C VAL A 482 23.79 -11.60 8.06
N THR A 483 25.11 -11.81 8.08
CA THR A 483 25.77 -13.07 7.75
C THR A 483 26.16 -13.90 8.99
N ILE A 484 26.39 -13.27 10.15
CA ILE A 484 26.98 -13.93 11.33
C ILE A 484 25.97 -14.15 12.47
N PHE A 485 25.00 -13.25 12.66
CA PHE A 485 24.05 -13.34 13.78
C PHE A 485 22.63 -13.58 13.28
N ARG A 486 22.29 -14.85 13.08
CA ARG A 486 20.90 -15.30 12.83
C ARG A 486 20.39 -16.04 14.06
N PRO A 487 19.56 -15.41 14.92
CA PRO A 487 19.05 -16.07 16.11
C PRO A 487 18.28 -17.33 15.74
N THR A 488 18.62 -18.48 16.33
CA THR A 488 17.87 -19.72 16.13
C THR A 488 16.42 -19.52 16.56
N LEU A 489 15.47 -19.99 15.75
CA LEU A 489 14.06 -19.91 16.09
C LEU A 489 13.75 -20.84 17.25
N THR A 490 13.02 -20.33 18.25
CA THR A 490 12.64 -21.12 19.42
C THR A 490 11.61 -22.18 19.03
N PRO A 491 11.50 -23.30 19.78
CA PRO A 491 10.51 -24.33 19.49
C PRO A 491 9.05 -23.82 19.40
N PRO A 492 8.58 -22.89 20.26
CA PRO A 492 7.25 -22.28 20.11
C PRO A 492 7.04 -21.58 18.77
N ILE A 493 8.07 -20.87 18.27
CA ILE A 493 8.03 -20.19 16.97
C ILE A 493 7.94 -21.23 15.85
N MET A 494 8.80 -22.25 15.87
CA MET A 494 8.79 -23.29 14.83
C MET A 494 7.45 -24.02 14.78
N ASN A 495 6.91 -24.39 15.94
CA ASN A 495 5.60 -25.04 16.05
C ASN A 495 4.47 -24.16 15.50
N LEU A 496 4.51 -22.85 15.76
CA LEU A 496 3.57 -21.87 15.21
C LEU A 496 3.63 -21.87 13.67
N LEU A 497 4.82 -21.69 13.10
CA LEU A 497 5.00 -21.60 11.65
C LEU A 497 4.56 -22.90 10.95
N ASP A 498 4.92 -24.05 11.49
CA ASP A 498 4.55 -25.34 10.91
C ASP A 498 3.04 -25.63 11.05
N GLY A 499 2.43 -25.18 12.16
CA GLY A 499 0.98 -25.21 12.32
C GLY A 499 0.25 -24.43 11.22
N ILE A 500 0.71 -23.22 10.91
CA ILE A 500 0.14 -22.39 9.85
C ILE A 500 0.33 -23.03 8.47
N LYS A 501 1.52 -23.58 8.17
CA LYS A 501 1.78 -24.27 6.90
C LYS A 501 0.84 -25.47 6.69
N ARG A 502 0.64 -26.30 7.73
CA ARG A 502 -0.27 -27.46 7.67
C ARG A 502 -1.71 -27.03 7.39
N GLN A 503 -2.20 -26.00 8.08
CA GLN A 503 -3.57 -25.51 7.83
C GLN A 503 -3.74 -24.95 6.40
N THR A 504 -2.74 -24.24 5.89
CA THR A 504 -2.75 -23.72 4.52
C THR A 504 -2.75 -24.84 3.47
N ALA A 505 -1.95 -25.89 3.68
CA ALA A 505 -1.94 -27.07 2.82
C ALA A 505 -3.31 -27.78 2.79
N ASN A 506 -3.92 -27.96 3.96
CA ASN A 506 -5.24 -28.59 4.08
C ASN A 506 -6.34 -27.78 3.39
N LYS A 507 -6.30 -26.44 3.48
CA LYS A 507 -7.26 -25.57 2.74
C LYS A 507 -7.13 -25.75 1.23
N ARG A 508 -5.90 -25.85 0.70
CA ARG A 508 -5.65 -26.09 -0.74
C ARG A 508 -6.13 -27.47 -1.19
N GLN A 509 -5.98 -28.50 -0.37
CA GLN A 509 -6.49 -29.83 -0.68
C GLN A 509 -8.03 -29.85 -0.72
N ARG A 510 -8.70 -29.19 0.23
CA ARG A 510 -10.17 -29.06 0.23
C ARG A 510 -10.71 -28.26 -0.95
N SER A 511 -10.04 -27.16 -1.34
CA SER A 511 -10.45 -26.43 -2.55
C SER A 511 -10.29 -27.27 -3.81
N ARG A 512 -9.25 -28.13 -3.86
CA ARG A 512 -9.00 -29.05 -4.99
C ARG A 512 -10.04 -30.16 -5.07
N SER A 513 -10.39 -30.80 -3.95
CA SER A 513 -11.44 -31.83 -3.96
C SER A 513 -12.78 -31.26 -4.43
N ILE A 514 -13.07 -29.99 -4.11
CA ILE A 514 -14.28 -29.31 -4.60
C ILE A 514 -14.20 -29.02 -6.10
N SER A 515 -13.06 -28.55 -6.63
CA SER A 515 -12.90 -28.30 -8.07
C SER A 515 -12.86 -29.59 -8.91
N ASP A 516 -12.24 -30.67 -8.41
CA ASP A 516 -12.12 -31.95 -9.12
C ASP A 516 -13.46 -32.70 -9.18
N VAL A 517 -14.29 -32.58 -8.13
CA VAL A 517 -15.68 -33.11 -8.12
C VAL A 517 -16.58 -32.32 -9.08
N HIS A 518 -16.34 -31.02 -9.27
CA HIS A 518 -17.07 -30.22 -10.25
C HIS A 518 -16.63 -30.47 -11.71
N LEU A 519 -15.39 -30.90 -11.94
CA LEU A 519 -14.90 -31.25 -13.27
C LEU A 519 -15.32 -32.67 -13.71
N THR A 520 -15.41 -33.62 -12.77
CA THR A 520 -15.83 -35.00 -13.05
C THR A 520 -17.34 -35.20 -13.22
N ARG A 521 -18.17 -34.20 -12.83
CA ARG A 521 -19.64 -34.21 -13.07
C ARG A 521 -20.10 -33.45 -14.32
N ARG A 522 -19.20 -32.98 -15.19
CA ARG A 522 -19.57 -32.30 -16.46
C ARG A 522 -19.29 -33.08 -17.74
N TYR A 523 -18.82 -34.32 -17.61
CA TYR A 523 -18.69 -35.25 -18.73
C TYR A 523 -19.17 -36.63 -18.30
N TRP A 524 -20.49 -36.77 -18.16
CA TRP A 524 -21.30 -37.98 -18.41
C TRP A 524 -22.75 -37.52 -18.58
#